data_AF-A0A658NK04-F1
#
_entry.id   AF-A0A658NK04-F1
#
_cell.length_a   1.000
_cell.length_b   1.000
_cell.length_c   1.000
_cell.angle_alpha   90.00
_cell.angle_beta   90.00
_cell.angle_gamma   90.00
#
_symmetry.space_group_name_H-M   'P 1'
#
loop_
_entity.id
_entity.type
_entity.pdbx_description
1 polymer ?
#
loop_
_entity_poly.entity_id
_entity_poly.type
_entity_poly.pdbx_seq_one_letter_code
_entity_poly.pdbx_strand_id
1 'polypeptide(L)'
;ITCGSVDDGKSTLIGRLLYDSKMIFEDQLDALQADSKKVGTQGQEFDFALLVDGLAAEREQGITIDVAYRFFNTEKRKFIV
;
A
#
# COMPACT_ATOMS: atom_id res chain seq x y z
N ILE A 1 7.71 11.39 3.67
CA ILE A 1 7.47 11.70 2.24
C ILE A 1 8.30 10.75 1.40
N THR A 2 7.70 10.16 0.36
CA THR A 2 8.37 9.26 -0.59
C THR A 2 8.28 9.86 -1.98
N CYS A 3 9.40 9.97 -2.70
CA CYS A 3 9.47 10.56 -4.03
C CYS A 3 10.27 9.64 -4.97
N GLY A 4 9.96 9.65 -6.26
CA GLY A 4 10.60 8.81 -7.29
C GLY A 4 9.71 8.64 -8.53
N SER A 5 10.23 8.01 -9.58
CA SER A 5 9.53 7.71 -10.84
C SER A 5 8.29 6.85 -10.60
N VAL A 6 7.31 6.92 -11.51
CA VAL A 6 6.04 6.17 -11.41
C VAL A 6 6.29 4.68 -11.13
N ASP A 7 7.25 4.08 -11.82
CA ASP A 7 7.55 2.64 -11.77
C ASP A 7 8.53 2.23 -10.65
N ASP A 8 8.95 3.14 -9.77
CA ASP A 8 9.94 2.83 -8.70
C ASP A 8 9.34 2.00 -7.54
N GLY A 9 8.09 1.54 -7.63
CA GLY A 9 7.47 0.68 -6.62
C GLY A 9 7.27 1.36 -5.25
N LYS A 10 7.20 2.69 -5.22
CA LYS A 10 7.07 3.50 -3.99
C LYS A 10 5.89 3.04 -3.12
N SER A 11 4.72 2.91 -3.73
CA SER A 11 3.47 2.54 -3.06
C SER A 11 3.52 1.11 -2.52
N THR A 12 4.13 0.20 -3.29
CA THR A 12 4.39 -1.19 -2.87
C THR A 12 5.32 -1.23 -1.65
N LEU A 13 6.40 -0.45 -1.64
CA LEU A 13 7.33 -0.39 -0.51
C LEU A 13 6.64 0.13 0.75
N ILE A 14 5.88 1.23 0.64
CA ILE A 14 5.16 1.79 1.79
C ILE A 14 4.09 0.82 2.30
N GLY A 15 3.31 0.20 1.42
CA GLY A 15 2.33 -0.81 1.79
C GLY A 15 2.97 -2.00 2.51
N ARG A 16 4.15 -2.45 2.07
CA ARG A 16 4.91 -3.51 2.75
C ARG A 16 5.39 -3.08 4.14
N LEU A 17 5.89 -1.86 4.30
CA LEU A 17 6.28 -1.34 5.61
C LEU A 17 5.10 -1.24 6.58
N LEU A 18 3.91 -0.86 6.10
CA LEU A 18 2.70 -0.82 6.90
C LEU A 18 2.28 -2.24 7.33
N TYR A 19 2.37 -3.20 6.42
CA TYR A 19 2.15 -4.62 6.70
C TYR A 19 3.10 -5.16 7.77
N ASP A 20 4.42 -4.98 7.57
CA ASP A 20 5.45 -5.48 8.48
C ASP A 20 5.39 -4.81 9.86
N SER A 21 4.90 -3.56 9.94
CA SER A 21 4.66 -2.85 11.21
C SER A 21 3.45 -3.38 12.00
N LYS A 22 2.76 -4.42 11.50
CA LYS A 22 1.54 -5.01 12.09
C LYS A 22 0.44 -3.99 12.36
N MET A 23 0.40 -2.92 11.56
CA MET A 23 -0.62 -1.87 11.67
C MET A 23 -1.88 -2.20 10.86
N ILE A 24 -1.91 -3.37 10.20
CA ILE A 24 -3.00 -3.82 9.36
C ILE A 24 -3.73 -4.94 10.09
N PHE A 25 -5.03 -4.76 10.30
CA PHE A 25 -5.92 -5.76 10.87
C PHE A 25 -6.19 -6.90 9.87
N GLU A 26 -6.53 -8.09 10.36
CA GLU A 26 -6.75 -9.27 9.51
C GLU A 26 -7.86 -9.07 8.47
N ASP A 27 -8.92 -8.35 8.81
CA ASP A 27 -10.02 -7.99 7.89
C ASP A 27 -9.53 -7.14 6.70
N GLN A 28 -8.58 -6.24 6.94
CA GLN A 28 -7.95 -5.44 5.89
C GLN A 28 -7.04 -6.31 5.01
N LEU A 29 -6.40 -7.34 5.56
CA LEU A 29 -5.61 -8.29 4.77
C LEU A 29 -6.48 -9.19 3.90
N ASP A 30 -7.61 -9.63 4.42
CA ASP A 30 -8.58 -10.42 3.64
C ASP A 30 -9.15 -9.60 2.48
N ALA A 31 -9.50 -8.34 2.74
CA ALA A 31 -9.92 -7.41 1.71
C ALA A 31 -8.80 -7.18 0.67
N LEU A 32 -7.56 -6.97 1.13
CA LEU A 32 -6.40 -6.83 0.25
C LEU A 32 -6.19 -8.07 -0.62
N GLN A 33 -6.36 -9.27 -0.07
CA GLN A 33 -6.19 -10.52 -0.81
C GLN A 33 -7.26 -10.67 -1.89
N ALA A 34 -8.51 -10.32 -1.57
CA ALA A 34 -9.62 -10.34 -2.51
C ALA A 34 -9.42 -9.31 -3.64
N ASP A 35 -8.98 -8.10 -3.31
CA ASP A 35 -8.71 -7.04 -4.27
C ASP A 35 -7.48 -7.37 -5.13
N SER A 36 -6.40 -7.89 -4.53
CA SER A 36 -5.20 -8.33 -5.26
C SER A 36 -5.55 -9.40 -6.31
N LYS A 37 -6.47 -10.32 -6.02
CA LYS A 37 -6.92 -11.33 -6.99
C LYS A 37 -7.77 -10.76 -8.14
N LYS A 38 -8.47 -9.64 -7.92
CA LYS A 38 -9.39 -9.04 -8.90
C LYS A 38 -8.70 -8.01 -9.79
N VAL A 39 -7.89 -7.16 -9.17
CA VAL A 39 -7.31 -5.97 -9.79
C VAL A 39 -5.80 -5.81 -9.52
N GLY A 40 -5.19 -6.77 -8.80
CA GLY A 40 -3.77 -6.70 -8.46
C GLY A 40 -2.87 -6.87 -9.68
N THR A 41 -1.76 -6.17 -9.64
CA THR A 41 -0.72 -6.19 -10.67
C THR A 41 0.33 -7.28 -10.44
N GLN A 42 0.37 -7.85 -9.24
CA GLN A 42 1.34 -8.87 -8.81
C GLN A 42 0.84 -10.33 -8.95
N GLY A 43 -0.24 -10.56 -9.69
CA GLY A 43 -0.77 -11.91 -9.92
C GLY A 43 -1.43 -12.52 -8.68
N GLN A 44 -0.85 -13.60 -8.14
CA GLN A 44 -1.39 -14.27 -6.93
C GLN A 44 -0.79 -13.76 -5.61
N GLU A 45 0.22 -12.89 -5.70
CA GLU A 45 0.86 -12.28 -4.52
C GLU A 45 0.04 -11.08 -4.01
N PHE A 46 0.30 -10.69 -2.76
CA PHE A 46 -0.31 -9.50 -2.18
C PHE A 46 0.17 -8.24 -2.88
N ASP A 47 -0.76 -7.49 -3.47
CA ASP A 47 -0.45 -6.19 -4.06
C ASP A 47 -0.55 -5.10 -2.99
N PHE A 48 0.57 -4.86 -2.30
CA PHE A 48 0.63 -3.90 -1.19
C PHE A 48 0.35 -2.45 -1.61
N ALA A 49 0.42 -2.09 -2.90
CA ALA A 49 0.08 -0.74 -3.36
C ALA A 49 -1.40 -0.41 -3.10
N LEU A 50 -2.28 -1.42 -3.15
CA LEU A 50 -3.73 -1.27 -2.94
C LEU A 50 -4.10 -0.83 -1.50
N LEU A 51 -3.19 -0.97 -0.54
CA LEU A 51 -3.37 -0.47 0.83
C LEU A 51 -3.22 1.05 0.92
N VAL A 52 -2.37 1.62 0.06
CA VAL A 52 -2.05 3.04 0.08
C VAL A 52 -2.87 3.83 -0.93
N ASP A 53 -3.23 3.21 -2.06
CA ASP A 53 -4.06 3.78 -3.13
C ASP A 53 -5.53 3.84 -2.71
N GLY A 54 -5.99 5.06 -2.41
CA GLY A 54 -7.30 5.35 -1.84
C GLY A 54 -8.38 5.61 -2.89
N LEU A 55 -7.99 6.03 -4.10
CA LEU A 55 -8.93 6.37 -5.16
C LEU A 55 -9.16 5.18 -6.09
N ALA A 56 -10.40 5.01 -6.56
CA ALA A 56 -10.71 3.99 -7.57
C ALA A 56 -9.90 4.21 -8.87
N ALA A 57 -9.68 5.47 -9.25
CA ALA A 57 -8.87 5.83 -10.41
C ALA A 57 -7.39 5.44 -10.26
N GLU A 58 -6.84 5.50 -9.03
CA GLU A 58 -5.47 5.03 -8.76
C GLU A 58 -5.35 3.53 -9.01
N ARG A 59 -6.34 2.76 -8.54
CA ARG A 59 -6.40 1.30 -8.73
C ARG A 59 -6.58 0.88 -10.18
N GLU A 60 -7.39 1.63 -10.94
CA GLU A 60 -7.64 1.35 -12.36
C GLU A 60 -6.41 1.65 -13.24
N GLN A 61 -5.67 2.72 -12.90
CA GLN A 61 -4.51 3.16 -13.68
C GLN A 61 -3.18 2.61 -13.15
N GLY A 62 -3.14 2.05 -11.95
CA GLY A 62 -1.92 1.56 -11.30
C GLY A 62 -0.94 2.68 -10.95
N ILE A 63 -1.43 3.90 -10.67
CA ILE A 63 -0.61 5.06 -10.31
C ILE A 63 -1.17 5.72 -9.05
N THR A 64 -0.30 6.33 -8.25
CA THR A 64 -0.72 7.16 -7.11
C THR A 64 -0.90 8.60 -7.58
N ILE A 65 -2.12 9.12 -7.41
CA ILE A 65 -2.58 10.43 -7.89
C ILE A 65 -2.58 11.44 -6.75
N ASP A 66 -3.01 11.02 -5.55
CA ASP A 66 -3.13 11.90 -4.40
C ASP A 66 -2.07 11.61 -3.33
N VAL A 67 -1.75 12.63 -2.54
CA VAL A 67 -0.80 12.53 -1.43
C VAL A 67 -1.57 12.27 -0.14
N ALA A 68 -1.37 11.09 0.45
CA ALA A 68 -1.94 10.73 1.74
C ALA A 68 -0.86 10.54 2.81
N TYR A 69 -1.10 11.05 4.01
CA TYR A 69 -0.23 10.81 5.16
C TYR A 69 -0.52 9.43 5.77
N ARG A 70 0.51 8.61 5.93
CA ARG A 70 0.41 7.32 6.63
C ARG A 70 1.27 7.33 7.89
N PHE A 71 0.67 6.89 8.98
CA PHE A 71 1.32 6.78 10.27
C PHE A 71 1.65 5.32 10.54
N PHE A 72 2.89 5.04 10.93
CA PHE A 72 3.28 3.73 11.41
C PHE A 72 4.30 3.86 12.54
N ASN A 73 4.41 2.82 13.34
CA ASN A 73 5.37 2.77 14.44
C ASN A 73 6.15 1.47 14.39
N THR A 74 7.38 1.57 14.86
CA THR A 74 8.20 0.44 15.25
C THR A 74 8.25 0.41 16.77
N GLU A 75 8.82 -0.65 17.35
CA GLU A 75 9.05 -0.74 18.80
C GLU A 75 9.82 0.46 19.37
N LYS A 76 10.67 1.12 18.55
CA LYS A 76 11.57 2.18 18.99
C LYS A 76 11.10 3.60 18.62
N ARG A 77 10.37 3.77 17.51
CA ARG A 77 10.06 5.11 16.94
C ARG A 77 8.74 5.13 16.18
N LYS A 78 8.10 6.30 16.15
CA LYS A 78 6.92 6.61 15.33
C LYS A 78 7.34 7.34 14.06
N PHE A 79 6.67 7.06 12.95
CA PHE A 79 6.95 7.59 11.63
C PHE A 79 5.68 8.15 10.98
N ILE A 80 5.88 9.16 10.15
CA ILE A 80 4.91 9.69 9.20
C ILE A 80 5.63 9.67 7.86
N VAL A 81 5.04 9.02 6.86
CA VAL A 81 5.59 8.94 5.51
C VAL A 81 4.70 9.65 4.51
#